data_AF-A0A699YU32-F1
#
_entry.id   AF-A0A699YU32-F1
#
_cell.length_a   1.000
_cell.length_b   1.000
_cell.length_c   1.000
_cell.angle_alpha   90.00
_cell.angle_beta   90.00
_cell.angle_gamma   90.00
#
_symmetry.space_group_name_H-M   'P 1'
#
loop_
_entity.id
_entity.type
_entity.pdbx_description
1 polymer ?
#
loop_
_entity_poly.entity_id
_entity_poly.type
_entity_poly.pdbx_seq_one_letter_code
_entity_poly.pdbx_strand_id
1 'polypeptide(L)'
;MLSLQPQTERFYDLVGSLSFVTLTIGSLALAGPITARKLLVSCMVGLWAGRLGSYLVARVHKVGKDSRFDEVKHQPAMFLFYWTMQALWVFITLTPVLLINTATVAKPLRWFDAPGVCLWASGLMLEAVADWQKDQWRAKPQNKGEQQGEGGRFITTGLWGISRHPNYLGEMMLWCVPGCHCHHQ
;
A
#
# COMPACT_ATOMS: atom_id res chain seq x y z
N MET A 1 -0.61 -7.47 38.18
CA MET A 1 0.29 -7.20 37.03
C MET A 1 -0.51 -6.47 35.97
N LEU A 2 -0.29 -5.17 35.83
CA LEU A 2 -0.92 -4.36 34.78
C LEU A 2 -0.40 -4.82 33.42
N SER A 3 -1.24 -5.52 32.65
CA SER A 3 -0.97 -5.88 31.26
C SER A 3 -1.12 -4.63 30.38
N LEU A 4 -0.15 -3.73 30.46
CA LEU A 4 0.04 -2.69 29.44
C LEU A 4 0.68 -3.33 28.21
N GLN A 5 -0.07 -4.18 27.51
CA GLN A 5 0.21 -4.45 26.11
C GLN A 5 -0.49 -3.35 25.32
N PRO A 6 0.20 -2.27 24.89
CA PRO A 6 -0.40 -1.39 23.91
C PRO A 6 -0.79 -2.28 22.71
N GLN A 7 -2.06 -2.24 22.31
CA GLN A 7 -2.56 -2.99 21.16
C GLN A 7 -2.04 -2.33 19.88
N THR A 8 -0.73 -2.41 19.66
CA THR A 8 0.00 -1.71 18.57
C THR A 8 -0.36 -2.27 17.20
N GLU A 9 -0.98 -3.46 17.15
CA GLU A 9 -1.51 -4.10 15.93
C GLU A 9 -2.47 -3.19 15.15
N ARG A 10 -3.30 -2.40 15.84
CA ARG A 10 -4.23 -1.46 15.19
C ARG A 10 -3.52 -0.36 14.43
N PHE A 11 -2.30 -0.04 14.82
CA PHE A 11 -1.50 1.04 14.23
C PHE A 11 -0.55 0.53 13.15
N TYR A 12 -0.41 -0.78 12.95
CA TYR A 12 0.56 -1.34 12.00
C TYR A 12 0.36 -0.79 10.58
N ASP A 13 -0.85 -0.90 10.03
CA ASP A 13 -1.16 -0.40 8.67
C ASP A 13 -1.09 1.14 8.58
N LEU A 14 -1.48 1.83 9.66
CA LEU A 14 -1.44 3.29 9.76
C LEU A 14 0.02 3.78 9.71
N VAL A 15 0.89 3.19 10.53
CA VAL A 15 2.30 3.55 10.61
C VAL A 15 2.97 3.31 9.25
N GLY A 16 2.71 2.17 8.60
CA GLY A 16 3.24 1.92 7.25
C GLY A 16 2.84 2.99 6.25
N SER A 17 1.55 3.35 6.22
CA SER A 17 1.04 4.40 5.33
C SER A 17 1.65 5.77 5.64
N LEU A 18 1.80 6.12 6.92
CA LEU A 18 2.48 7.33 7.34
C LEU A 18 3.96 7.32 6.96
N SER A 19 4.65 6.18 7.04
CA SER A 19 6.06 6.07 6.63
C SER A 19 6.23 6.42 5.16
N PHE A 20 5.37 5.89 4.27
CA PHE A 20 5.38 6.27 2.85
C PHE A 20 5.22 7.76 2.64
N VAL A 21 4.21 8.37 3.28
CA VAL A 21 3.92 9.81 3.14
C VAL A 21 5.07 10.65 3.70
N THR A 22 5.56 10.32 4.90
CA THR A 22 6.60 11.09 5.60
C THR A 22 7.92 11.05 4.84
N LEU A 23 8.35 9.88 4.37
CA LEU A 23 9.59 9.75 3.61
C LEU A 23 9.49 10.42 2.23
N THR A 24 8.33 10.36 1.59
CA THR A 24 8.08 11.04 0.30
C THR A 24 8.14 12.56 0.47
N ILE A 25 7.42 13.11 1.44
CA ILE A 25 7.41 14.56 1.71
C ILE A 25 8.79 15.03 2.20
N GLY A 26 9.41 14.29 3.11
CA GLY A 26 10.73 14.61 3.65
C GLY A 26 11.80 14.63 2.56
N SER A 27 11.84 13.61 1.69
CA SER A 27 12.78 13.60 0.57
C SER A 27 12.51 14.72 -0.43
N LEU A 28 11.25 15.07 -0.69
CA LEU A 28 10.90 16.18 -1.58
C LEU A 28 11.33 17.54 -1.00
N ALA A 29 11.14 17.74 0.30
CA ALA A 29 11.45 19.00 0.99
C ALA A 29 12.96 19.21 1.19
N LEU A 30 13.72 18.13 1.44
CA LEU A 30 15.15 18.22 1.76
C LEU A 30 16.06 18.22 0.52
N ALA A 31 15.59 17.74 -0.64
CA ALA A 31 16.44 17.48 -1.80
C ALA A 31 16.57 18.64 -2.81
N GLY A 32 16.26 19.88 -2.41
CA GLY A 32 16.47 21.08 -3.22
C GLY A 32 15.29 21.40 -4.17
N PRO A 33 15.55 21.96 -5.37
CA PRO A 33 14.49 22.46 -6.23
C PRO A 33 13.45 21.39 -6.61
N ILE A 34 12.18 21.76 -6.45
CA ILE A 34 11.03 20.92 -6.78
C ILE A 34 10.80 20.99 -8.30
N THR A 35 10.87 19.85 -8.97
CA THR A 35 10.59 19.73 -10.40
C THR A 35 9.24 19.03 -10.64
N ALA A 36 8.67 19.21 -11.84
CA ALA A 36 7.40 18.57 -12.21
C ALA A 36 7.45 17.03 -12.06
N ARG A 37 8.60 16.41 -12.37
CA ARG A 37 8.82 14.97 -12.21
C ARG A 37 8.77 14.54 -10.74
N LYS A 38 9.45 15.27 -9.85
CA LYS A 38 9.46 14.99 -8.40
C LYS A 38 8.05 15.11 -7.81
N LEU A 39 7.31 16.16 -8.20
CA LEU A 39 5.92 16.34 -7.81
C LEU A 39 5.03 15.19 -8.31
N LEU A 40 5.13 14.83 -9.59
CA LEU A 40 4.32 13.75 -10.16
C LEU A 40 4.49 12.44 -9.39
N VAL A 41 5.73 11.96 -9.20
CA VAL A 41 5.97 10.69 -8.52
C VAL A 41 5.59 10.74 -7.03
N SER A 42 5.77 11.89 -6.39
CA SER A 42 5.41 12.10 -4.99
C SER A 42 3.88 12.14 -4.82
N CYS A 43 3.15 12.75 -5.75
CA CYS A 43 1.68 12.72 -5.80
C CYS A 43 1.16 11.31 -6.05
N MET A 44 1.78 10.54 -6.95
CA MET A 44 1.42 9.14 -7.19
C MET A 44 1.52 8.31 -5.91
N VAL A 45 2.65 8.39 -5.18
CA VAL A 45 2.79 7.69 -3.88
C VAL A 45 1.79 8.21 -2.87
N GLY A 46 1.59 9.53 -2.77
CA GLY A 46 0.65 10.13 -1.82
C GLY A 46 -0.79 9.71 -2.05
N LEU A 47 -1.25 9.68 -3.31
CA LEU A 47 -2.58 9.21 -3.69
C LEU A 47 -2.78 7.74 -3.35
N TRP A 48 -1.80 6.90 -3.68
CA TRP A 48 -1.86 5.48 -3.34
C TRP A 48 -1.85 5.25 -1.83
N ALA A 49 -0.90 5.83 -1.09
CA ALA A 49 -0.76 5.66 0.35
C ALA A 49 -1.99 6.19 1.09
N GLY A 50 -2.54 7.34 0.66
CA GLY A 50 -3.77 7.89 1.22
C GLY A 50 -4.97 6.96 0.97
N ARG A 51 -5.11 6.43 -0.24
CA ARG A 51 -6.19 5.49 -0.60
C ARG A 51 -6.10 4.18 0.16
N LEU A 52 -4.95 3.50 0.10
CA LEU A 52 -4.76 2.19 0.71
C LEU A 52 -4.77 2.29 2.25
N GLY A 53 -4.07 3.28 2.80
CA GLY A 53 -4.04 3.54 4.23
C GLY A 53 -5.42 3.85 4.81
N SER A 54 -6.20 4.72 4.16
CA SER A 54 -7.56 5.02 4.61
C SER A 54 -8.48 3.80 4.53
N TYR A 55 -8.36 2.99 3.47
CA TYR A 55 -9.11 1.73 3.34
C TYR A 55 -8.79 0.74 4.46
N LEU A 56 -7.51 0.52 4.77
CA LEU A 56 -7.07 -0.39 5.82
C LEU A 56 -7.48 0.09 7.22
N VAL A 57 -7.28 1.38 7.52
CA VAL A 57 -7.67 1.97 8.80
C VAL A 57 -9.19 1.90 8.99
N ALA A 58 -9.97 2.23 7.96
CA ALA A 58 -11.43 2.12 8.01
C ALA A 58 -11.89 0.67 8.25
N ARG A 59 -11.19 -0.32 7.66
CA ARG A 59 -11.48 -1.74 7.90
C ARG A 59 -11.19 -2.13 9.35
N VAL A 60 -9.98 -1.83 9.84
CA VAL A 60 -9.59 -2.18 11.23
C VAL A 60 -10.53 -1.55 12.23
N HIS A 61 -10.96 -0.30 12.00
CA HIS A 61 -11.93 0.37 12.86
C HIS A 61 -13.31 -0.32 12.86
N LYS A 62 -13.77 -0.83 11.71
CA LYS A 62 -15.05 -1.57 11.61
C LYS A 62 -14.99 -2.96 12.24
N VAL A 63 -13.89 -3.69 12.10
CA VAL A 63 -13.73 -5.07 12.59
C VAL A 63 -13.28 -5.08 14.07
N GLY A 64 -12.65 -4.00 14.54
CA GLY A 64 -12.22 -3.82 15.93
C GLY A 64 -10.92 -4.53 16.30
N LYS A 65 -10.47 -5.48 15.49
CA LYS A 65 -9.18 -6.18 15.63
C LYS A 65 -8.59 -6.55 14.27
N ASP A 66 -7.29 -6.80 14.26
CA ASP A 66 -6.61 -7.38 13.11
C ASP A 66 -6.22 -8.83 13.42
N SER A 67 -6.92 -9.77 12.78
CA SER A 67 -6.72 -11.20 13.02
C SER A 67 -5.34 -11.71 12.64
N ARG A 68 -4.56 -10.95 11.84
CA ARG A 68 -3.18 -11.32 11.46
C ARG A 68 -2.24 -11.41 12.66
N PHE A 69 -2.50 -10.63 13.70
CA PHE A 69 -1.64 -10.55 14.87
C PHE A 69 -2.10 -11.42 16.03
N ASP A 70 -3.25 -12.10 15.90
CA ASP A 70 -3.84 -12.89 16.99
C ASP A 70 -2.90 -14.00 17.49
N GLU A 71 -2.14 -14.64 16.60
CA GLU A 71 -1.17 -15.68 16.95
C GLU A 71 0.23 -15.14 17.28
N VAL A 72 0.57 -13.95 16.78
CA VAL A 72 1.93 -13.40 16.79
C VAL A 72 2.16 -12.46 17.98
N LYS A 73 1.12 -11.83 18.51
CA LYS A 73 1.20 -10.86 19.63
C LYS A 73 1.79 -11.42 20.93
N HIS A 74 1.79 -12.75 21.09
CA HIS A 74 2.37 -13.44 22.24
C HIS A 74 3.86 -13.79 22.04
N GLN A 75 4.41 -13.58 20.84
CA GLN A 75 5.79 -13.92 20.48
C GLN A 75 6.57 -12.65 20.11
N PRO A 76 7.36 -12.05 21.02
CA PRO A 76 7.99 -10.75 20.80
C PRO A 76 8.96 -10.74 19.62
N ALA A 77 9.68 -11.84 19.38
CA ALA A 77 10.60 -11.95 18.24
C ALA A 77 9.88 -11.95 16.89
N MET A 78 8.80 -12.72 16.77
CA MET A 78 7.98 -12.74 15.56
C MET A 78 7.26 -11.41 15.37
N PHE A 79 6.74 -10.80 16.44
CA PHE A 79 6.15 -9.47 16.36
C PHE A 79 7.15 -8.45 15.80
N LEU A 80 8.38 -8.41 16.33
CA LEU A 80 9.45 -7.54 15.83
C LEU A 80 9.82 -7.83 14.36
N PHE A 81 9.81 -9.09 13.95
CA PHE A 81 10.07 -9.49 12.57
C PHE A 81 9.04 -8.88 11.61
N TYR A 82 7.76 -8.87 11.94
CA TYR A 82 6.72 -8.24 11.11
C TYR A 82 6.98 -6.75 10.92
N TRP A 83 7.26 -6.02 12.02
CA TRP A 83 7.62 -4.59 11.96
C TRP A 83 8.87 -4.33 11.10
N THR A 84 9.88 -5.19 11.22
CA THR A 84 11.11 -5.06 10.43
C THR A 84 10.86 -5.33 8.94
N MET A 85 10.05 -6.34 8.63
CA MET A 85 9.63 -6.63 7.25
C MET A 85 8.81 -5.49 6.66
N GLN A 86 7.95 -4.84 7.45
CA GLN A 86 7.21 -3.66 7.01
C GLN A 86 8.15 -2.50 6.69
N ALA A 87 9.10 -2.19 7.58
CA ALA A 87 10.08 -1.13 7.35
C ALA A 87 10.93 -1.40 6.10
N LEU A 88 11.37 -2.65 5.93
CA LEU A 88 12.12 -3.09 4.75
C LEU A 88 11.28 -2.95 3.47
N TRP A 89 10.02 -3.37 3.51
CA TRP A 89 9.10 -3.25 2.39
C TRP A 89 8.90 -1.79 1.97
N VAL A 90 8.62 -0.90 2.92
CA VAL A 90 8.49 0.55 2.67
C VAL A 90 9.77 1.08 2.04
N PHE A 91 10.95 0.70 2.55
CA PHE A 91 12.23 1.16 2.02
C PHE A 91 12.44 0.71 0.57
N ILE A 92 12.27 -0.59 0.27
CA ILE A 92 12.50 -1.15 -1.07
C ILE A 92 11.53 -0.54 -2.08
N THR A 93 10.24 -0.50 -1.77
CA THR A 93 9.21 0.02 -2.67
C THR A 93 9.36 1.52 -2.91
N LEU A 94 9.73 2.29 -1.89
CA LEU A 94 9.89 3.74 -2.02
C LEU A 94 11.25 4.16 -2.62
N THR A 95 12.22 3.26 -2.70
CA THR A 95 13.58 3.56 -3.20
C THR A 95 13.59 4.35 -4.53
N PRO A 96 12.82 3.98 -5.58
CA PRO A 96 12.82 4.74 -6.83
C PRO A 96 12.38 6.20 -6.64
N VAL A 97 11.41 6.45 -5.76
CA VAL A 97 10.91 7.81 -5.47
C VAL A 97 11.96 8.59 -4.69
N LEU A 98 12.63 7.96 -3.72
CA LEU A 98 13.74 8.58 -3.00
C LEU A 98 14.87 8.96 -3.96
N LEU A 99 15.24 8.09 -4.90
CA LEU A 99 16.26 8.37 -5.91
C LEU A 99 15.87 9.53 -6.83
N ILE A 100 14.62 9.58 -7.29
CA ILE A 100 14.12 10.69 -8.11
C ILE A 100 14.10 12.01 -7.32
N ASN A 101 13.67 11.99 -6.07
CA ASN A 101 13.62 13.19 -5.23
C ASN A 101 15.02 13.72 -4.92
N THR A 102 15.98 12.83 -4.62
CA THR A 102 17.37 13.16 -4.27
C THR A 102 18.31 13.39 -5.45
N ALA A 103 17.84 13.14 -6.69
CA ALA A 103 18.63 13.41 -7.89
C ALA A 103 19.02 14.90 -8.01
N THR A 104 20.31 15.14 -8.22
CA THR A 104 20.89 16.49 -8.41
C THR A 104 20.65 17.04 -9.81
N VAL A 105 20.51 16.16 -10.81
CA VAL A 105 20.22 16.53 -12.20
C VAL A 105 18.72 16.49 -12.45
N ALA A 106 18.11 17.65 -12.63
CA ALA A 106 16.71 17.78 -12.99
C ALA A 106 16.46 17.30 -14.44
N LYS A 107 15.79 16.15 -14.59
CA LYS A 107 15.31 15.68 -15.91
C LYS A 107 13.87 16.15 -16.14
N PRO A 108 13.59 16.86 -17.23
CA PRO A 108 12.24 17.33 -17.53
C PRO A 108 11.29 16.15 -17.74
N LEU A 109 10.00 16.40 -17.56
CA LEU A 109 8.95 15.46 -17.92
C LEU A 109 8.89 15.37 -19.46
N ARG A 110 8.84 14.15 -20.00
CA ARG A 110 8.78 13.87 -21.44
C ARG A 110 7.54 13.03 -21.74
N TRP A 111 7.12 13.01 -22.99
CA TRP A 111 5.99 12.19 -23.43
C TRP A 111 6.19 10.68 -23.18
N PHE A 112 7.45 10.23 -23.11
CA PHE A 112 7.81 8.86 -22.72
C PHE A 112 7.40 8.49 -21.28
N ASP A 113 7.11 9.47 -20.42
CA ASP A 113 6.59 9.22 -19.07
C ASP A 113 5.10 8.81 -19.10
N ALA A 114 4.37 9.15 -20.16
CA ALA A 114 2.92 8.95 -20.24
C ALA A 114 2.49 7.48 -20.12
N PRO A 115 3.12 6.50 -20.80
CA PRO A 115 2.80 5.08 -20.60
C PRO A 115 2.96 4.63 -19.15
N GLY A 116 3.98 5.14 -18.44
CA GLY A 116 4.19 4.84 -17.03
C GLY A 116 3.06 5.38 -16.16
N VAL A 117 2.65 6.64 -16.37
CA VAL A 117 1.51 7.24 -15.66
C VAL A 117 0.21 6.48 -15.96
N CYS A 118 -0.03 6.08 -17.21
CA CYS A 118 -1.20 5.29 -17.60
C CYS A 118 -1.20 3.90 -16.94
N LEU A 119 -0.04 3.22 -16.88
CA LEU A 119 0.09 1.93 -16.24
C LEU A 119 -0.17 2.04 -14.73
N TRP A 120 0.38 3.07 -14.09
CA TRP A 120 0.13 3.37 -12.68
C TRP A 120 -1.35 3.66 -12.41
N ALA A 121 -1.98 4.52 -13.21
CA ALA A 121 -3.41 4.85 -13.05
C ALA A 121 -4.29 3.61 -13.21
N SER A 122 -3.96 2.74 -14.18
CA SER A 122 -4.65 1.46 -14.39
C SER A 122 -4.51 0.52 -13.20
N GLY A 123 -3.29 0.43 -12.62
CA GLY A 123 -3.04 -0.34 -11.40
C GLY A 123 -3.87 0.16 -10.22
N LEU A 124 -3.92 1.48 -10.02
CA LEU A 124 -4.69 2.11 -8.93
C LEU A 124 -6.18 1.84 -9.09
N MET A 125 -6.71 1.94 -10.31
CA MET A 125 -8.11 1.64 -10.60
C MET A 125 -8.42 0.17 -10.36
N LEU A 126 -7.56 -0.75 -10.81
CA LEU A 126 -7.74 -2.18 -10.61
C LEU A 126 -7.76 -2.53 -9.12
N GLU A 127 -6.82 -2.00 -8.34
CA GLU A 127 -6.77 -2.17 -6.89
C GLU A 127 -8.04 -1.63 -6.21
N ALA A 128 -8.45 -0.40 -6.56
CA ALA A 128 -9.63 0.24 -5.98
C ALA A 128 -10.92 -0.53 -6.29
N VAL A 129 -11.11 -0.99 -7.54
CA VAL A 129 -12.29 -1.77 -7.94
C VAL A 129 -12.28 -3.15 -7.28
N ALA A 130 -11.13 -3.82 -7.21
CA ALA A 130 -11.01 -5.12 -6.56
C ALA A 130 -11.38 -5.05 -5.07
N ASP A 131 -10.87 -4.06 -4.34
CA ASP A 131 -11.21 -3.88 -2.94
C ASP A 131 -12.67 -3.46 -2.73
N TRP A 132 -13.22 -2.61 -3.60
CA TRP A 132 -14.64 -2.26 -3.54
C TRP A 132 -15.54 -3.49 -3.75
N GLN A 133 -15.22 -4.35 -4.74
CA GLN A 133 -15.95 -5.60 -4.97
C GLN A 133 -15.90 -6.51 -3.73
N LYS A 134 -14.73 -6.64 -3.11
CA LYS A 134 -14.53 -7.42 -1.89
C LYS A 134 -15.34 -6.86 -0.72
N ASP A 135 -15.36 -5.54 -0.53
CA ASP A 135 -16.13 -4.89 0.53
C ASP A 135 -17.64 -5.08 0.36
N GLN A 136 -18.15 -4.88 -0.86
CA GLN A 136 -19.57 -5.11 -1.18
C GLN A 136 -19.97 -6.56 -0.96
N TRP A 137 -19.10 -7.50 -1.31
CA TRP A 137 -19.35 -8.92 -1.08
C TRP A 137 -19.36 -9.25 0.41
N ARG A 138 -18.43 -8.69 1.21
CA ARG A 138 -18.35 -8.89 2.67
C ARG A 138 -19.50 -8.24 3.44
N ALA A 139 -20.09 -7.17 2.91
CA ALA A 139 -21.22 -6.50 3.54
C ALA A 139 -22.50 -7.37 3.58
N LYS A 140 -22.60 -8.39 2.71
CA LYS A 140 -23.78 -9.26 2.64
C LYS A 140 -23.84 -10.20 3.86
N PRO A 141 -24.98 -10.32 4.57
CA PRO A 141 -25.11 -11.16 5.78
C PRO A 141 -24.71 -12.62 5.56
N GLN A 142 -24.97 -13.16 4.37
CA GLN A 142 -24.70 -14.54 3.97
C GLN A 142 -23.20 -14.87 3.87
N ASN A 143 -22.35 -13.84 3.79
CA ASN A 143 -20.91 -13.97 3.58
C ASN A 143 -20.09 -13.69 4.84
N LYS A 144 -20.75 -13.42 5.98
CA LYS A 144 -20.09 -13.15 7.27
C LYS A 144 -19.29 -14.34 7.82
N GLY A 145 -19.61 -15.57 7.39
CA GLY A 145 -18.89 -16.78 7.80
C GLY A 145 -17.38 -16.75 7.47
N GLU A 146 -16.98 -16.07 6.38
CA GLU A 146 -15.56 -15.86 6.03
C GLU A 146 -14.83 -15.05 7.13
N GLN A 147 -15.50 -14.10 7.78
CA GLN A 147 -14.89 -13.30 8.86
C GLN A 147 -14.74 -14.06 10.18
N GLN A 148 -15.49 -15.15 10.35
CA GLN A 148 -15.52 -15.95 11.59
C GLN A 148 -14.72 -17.27 11.46
N GLY A 149 -14.08 -17.51 10.31
CA GLY A 149 -13.30 -18.73 10.09
C GLY A 149 -14.14 -20.00 9.84
N GLU A 150 -15.47 -19.87 9.77
CA GLU A 150 -16.39 -20.99 9.55
C GLU A 150 -16.77 -21.09 8.05
N GLY A 151 -16.25 -22.11 7.37
CA GLY A 151 -16.75 -22.54 6.05
C GLY A 151 -16.54 -21.56 4.89
N GLY A 152 -15.31 -21.04 4.77
CA GLY A 152 -14.83 -20.03 3.82
C GLY A 152 -15.52 -20.01 2.45
N ARG A 153 -16.48 -19.11 2.29
CA ARG A 153 -16.91 -18.66 0.96
C ARG A 153 -15.94 -17.57 0.52
N PHE A 154 -15.47 -17.66 -0.71
CA PHE A 154 -14.66 -16.61 -1.33
C PHE A 154 -15.49 -15.91 -2.39
N ILE A 155 -15.15 -14.65 -2.68
CA ILE A 155 -15.72 -13.95 -3.82
C ILE A 155 -15.19 -14.59 -5.12
N THR A 156 -16.10 -14.99 -6.00
CA THR A 156 -15.77 -15.64 -7.30
C THR A 156 -16.34 -14.87 -8.49
N THR A 157 -16.77 -13.63 -8.27
CA THR A 157 -17.42 -12.78 -9.28
C THR A 157 -16.60 -11.52 -9.53
N GLY A 158 -16.77 -10.90 -10.70
CA GLY A 158 -16.00 -9.72 -11.08
C GLY A 158 -14.52 -10.04 -11.27
N LEU A 159 -13.63 -9.17 -10.79
CA LEU A 159 -12.18 -9.35 -10.92
C LEU A 159 -11.67 -10.58 -10.15
N TRP A 160 -12.36 -10.94 -9.07
CA TRP A 160 -12.04 -12.09 -8.23
C TRP A 160 -12.41 -13.44 -8.86
N GLY A 161 -13.22 -13.43 -9.92
CA GLY A 161 -13.46 -14.62 -10.74
C GLY A 161 -12.33 -14.90 -11.73
N ILE A 162 -11.52 -13.89 -12.04
CA ILE A 162 -10.39 -14.00 -12.99
C ILE A 162 -9.10 -14.36 -12.24
N SER A 163 -8.87 -13.73 -11.09
CA SER A 163 -7.68 -13.96 -10.25
C SER A 163 -8.05 -14.07 -8.78
N ARG A 164 -7.27 -14.84 -8.01
CA ARG A 164 -7.45 -14.96 -6.55
C ARG A 164 -7.09 -13.68 -5.80
N HIS A 165 -6.21 -12.85 -6.35
CA HIS A 165 -5.72 -11.61 -5.72
C HIS A 165 -5.59 -10.49 -6.76
N PRO A 166 -6.71 -10.01 -7.34
CA PRO A 166 -6.68 -8.96 -8.35
C PRO A 166 -6.09 -7.66 -7.76
N ASN A 167 -6.38 -7.34 -6.50
CA ASN A 167 -5.81 -6.16 -5.83
C ASN A 167 -4.27 -6.15 -5.83
N TYR A 168 -3.62 -7.31 -5.67
CA TYR A 168 -2.15 -7.40 -5.70
C TYR A 168 -1.57 -7.17 -7.09
N LEU A 169 -2.29 -7.54 -8.16
CA LEU A 169 -1.88 -7.20 -9.52
C LEU A 169 -1.83 -5.68 -9.70
N GLY A 170 -2.84 -4.97 -9.20
CA GLY A 170 -2.86 -3.51 -9.20
C GLY A 170 -1.64 -2.93 -8.49
N GLU A 171 -1.35 -3.42 -7.28
CA GLU A 171 -0.18 -3.02 -6.50
C GLU A 171 1.15 -3.27 -7.23
N MET A 172 1.31 -4.43 -7.87
CA MET A 172 2.50 -4.71 -8.70
C MET A 172 2.65 -3.71 -9.85
N MET A 173 1.57 -3.39 -10.57
CA MET A 173 1.59 -2.43 -11.68
C MET A 173 2.00 -1.02 -11.22
N LEU A 174 1.58 -0.60 -10.02
CA LEU A 174 1.94 0.69 -9.44
C LEU A 174 3.45 0.81 -9.18
N TRP A 175 4.06 -0.25 -8.65
CA TRP A 175 5.47 -0.25 -8.25
C TRP A 175 6.45 -0.62 -9.38
N CYS A 176 5.99 -1.25 -10.47
CA CYS A 176 6.84 -1.50 -11.64
C CYS A 176 7.22 -0.22 -12.40
N VAL A 177 6.37 0.83 -12.37
CA VAL A 177 6.55 2.05 -13.17
C VAL A 177 7.79 2.88 -12.77
N PRO A 178 8.01 3.20 -11.47
CA PRO A 178 9.15 4.03 -11.07
C PRO A 178 10.51 3.39 -11.34
N GLY A 179 10.60 2.04 -11.32
CA GLY A 179 11.85 1.31 -11.56
C GLY A 179 12.28 1.27 -13.02
N CYS A 180 11.33 1.10 -13.96
CA CYS A 180 11.65 0.96 -15.38
C CYS A 180 12.22 2.23 -16.01
N HIS A 181 11.87 3.42 -15.52
CA HIS A 181 12.42 4.68 -16.03
C HIS A 181 13.89 4.92 -15.65
N CYS A 182 14.43 4.14 -14.71
CA CYS A 182 15.82 4.28 -14.27
C CYS A 182 16.81 3.49 -15.16
N HIS A 183 16.32 2.54 -15.97
CA HIS A 183 17.18 1.56 -16.66
C HIS A 183 17.42 1.84 -18.15
N HIS A 184 16.81 2.90 -18.71
CA HIS A 184 17.02 3.31 -20.11
C HIS A 184 18.02 4.48 -20.25
N GLN A 185 19.07 4.47 -19.42
CA GLN A 185 20.25 5.31 -19.59
C GLN A 185 21.49 4.47 -19.75
#